data_AF-A0A1V4XIY2-F1
#
_entry.id   AF-A0A1V4XIY2-F1
#
_cell.length_a   1.000
_cell.length_b   1.000
_cell.length_c   1.000
_cell.angle_alpha   90.00
_cell.angle_beta   90.00
_cell.angle_gamma   90.00
#
_symmetry.space_group_name_H-M   'P 1'
#
loop_
_entity.id
_entity.type
_entity.pdbx_description
1 polymer ?
#
loop_
_entity_poly.entity_id
_entity_poly.type
_entity_poly.pdbx_seq_one_letter_code
_entity_poly.pdbx_strand_id
1 'polypeptide(L)'
;MIPRYARKEMEAIWSPENRFRKWLDIELLVCEALAAKGEIPRGALRTIRAKAGFDVGRIDEIERTVKHDVIAFLTSVAEHVGPDSRYIHMGLTSSDILDTSLAVLLKEASGILLADIDHLLGILKKKALRHRKTLMIGRTHGIHAEPVTFGLKMAVWHQEMQRNRERLVRARDAVACGKISGAVGTFAFVDPGVEEHVCRKLGLTPEPAATQIVQRDRHAEFFATLALIASSLEKFSTEIRHLQRTEVREAEEYFSPGQKGSSAMPHKRNPVLSENLSGLARLMRGYALAAMENIALWHERDISHSSVERVIAPDATILLDFMLNRFAGLVENLVVYPERMMENLRLTRGVIFSQQVLLKLVERKMTREQAYAVVQENAMRAWQEGLEFKDLLLADERVRSVMGRKEIEGVFRLESFLENVDYIYDRVFGRKRGRS
;
A
#
# COMPACT_ATOMS: atom_id res chain seq x y z
N MET A 1 9.11 13.29 -12.81
CA MET A 1 9.28 12.52 -11.55
C MET A 1 10.47 12.99 -10.75
N ILE A 2 10.42 12.82 -9.43
CA ILE A 2 11.49 13.22 -8.52
C ILE A 2 12.47 12.04 -8.39
N PRO A 3 13.70 12.10 -8.96
CA PRO A 3 14.63 10.96 -8.97
C PRO A 3 15.00 10.42 -7.58
N ARG A 4 14.89 11.29 -6.55
CA ARG A 4 15.11 10.93 -5.14
C ARG A 4 14.14 9.86 -4.61
N TYR A 5 12.95 9.76 -5.18
CA TYR A 5 11.88 8.84 -4.74
C TYR A 5 11.57 7.77 -5.77
N ALA A 6 12.51 7.48 -6.66
CA ALA A 6 12.31 6.58 -7.77
C ALA A 6 13.34 5.44 -7.74
N ARG A 7 12.85 4.20 -7.83
CA ARG A 7 13.70 3.02 -7.99
C ARG A 7 13.75 2.66 -9.48
N LYS A 8 14.93 2.28 -9.96
CA LYS A 8 15.20 1.98 -11.37
C LYS A 8 14.22 0.97 -11.99
N GLU A 9 13.80 -0.02 -11.19
CA GLU A 9 12.91 -1.09 -11.65
C GLU A 9 11.53 -0.55 -12.06
N MET A 10 10.92 0.31 -11.23
CA MET A 10 9.64 0.93 -11.55
C MET A 10 9.80 2.06 -12.58
N GLU A 11 10.90 2.82 -12.55
CA GLU A 11 11.20 3.83 -13.59
C GLU A 11 11.32 3.23 -14.99
N ALA A 12 11.88 2.02 -15.11
CA ALA A 12 12.01 1.35 -16.40
C ALA A 12 10.66 1.10 -17.08
N ILE A 13 9.61 0.79 -16.30
CA ILE A 13 8.24 0.60 -16.82
C ILE A 13 7.75 1.88 -17.51
N TRP A 14 7.95 3.04 -16.88
CA TRP A 14 7.44 4.32 -17.35
C TRP A 14 8.39 5.05 -18.32
N SER A 15 9.47 4.40 -18.75
CA SER A 15 10.38 4.97 -19.73
C SER A 15 9.67 5.17 -21.09
N PRO A 16 9.98 6.24 -21.84
CA PRO A 16 9.44 6.42 -23.19
C PRO A 16 9.71 5.22 -24.10
N GLU A 17 10.90 4.62 -24.00
CA GLU A 17 11.28 3.41 -24.75
C GLU A 17 10.34 2.25 -24.44
N ASN A 18 10.08 1.93 -23.15
CA ASN A 18 9.18 0.84 -22.80
C ASN A 18 7.74 1.14 -23.23
N ARG A 19 7.29 2.39 -23.09
CA ARG A 19 5.94 2.80 -23.54
C ARG A 19 5.76 2.59 -25.05
N PHE A 20 6.67 3.11 -25.88
CA PHE A 20 6.59 2.92 -27.33
C PHE A 20 6.84 1.46 -27.74
N ARG A 21 7.60 0.69 -26.96
CA ARG A 21 7.69 -0.77 -27.13
C ARG A 21 6.33 -1.43 -26.95
N LYS A 22 5.56 -1.08 -25.92
CA LYS A 22 4.20 -1.63 -25.73
C LYS A 22 3.28 -1.25 -26.88
N TRP A 23 3.39 -0.04 -27.41
CA TRP A 23 2.61 0.39 -28.57
C TRP A 23 2.94 -0.46 -29.79
N LEU A 24 4.24 -0.67 -30.05
CA LEU A 24 4.70 -1.52 -31.14
C LEU A 24 4.23 -2.97 -30.98
N ASP A 25 4.33 -3.53 -29.77
CA ASP A 25 3.89 -4.90 -29.48
C ASP A 25 2.40 -5.07 -29.78
N ILE A 26 1.55 -4.11 -29.39
CA ILE A 26 0.11 -4.11 -29.68
C ILE A 26 -0.13 -4.08 -31.20
N GLU A 27 0.52 -3.16 -31.92
CA GLU A 27 0.40 -3.05 -33.38
C GLU A 27 0.80 -4.34 -34.11
N LEU A 28 1.88 -4.98 -33.66
CA LEU A 28 2.35 -6.25 -34.22
C LEU A 28 1.36 -7.39 -33.97
N LEU A 29 0.71 -7.43 -32.81
CA LEU A 29 -0.32 -8.41 -32.47
C LEU A 29 -1.61 -8.20 -33.26
N VAL A 30 -1.97 -6.93 -33.53
CA VAL A 30 -3.08 -6.59 -34.42
C VAL A 30 -2.79 -7.08 -35.83
N CYS A 31 -1.60 -6.76 -36.38
CA CYS A 31 -1.19 -7.26 -37.69
C CYS A 31 -1.17 -8.80 -37.75
N GLU A 32 -0.74 -9.48 -36.68
CA GLU A 32 -0.80 -10.94 -36.56
C GLU A 32 -2.23 -11.46 -36.71
N ALA A 33 -3.18 -10.87 -35.98
CA ALA A 33 -4.58 -11.26 -36.02
C ALA A 33 -5.22 -11.01 -37.39
N LEU A 34 -4.98 -9.83 -37.98
CA LEU A 34 -5.48 -9.47 -39.32
C LEU A 34 -4.94 -10.40 -40.40
N ALA A 35 -3.66 -10.77 -40.33
CA ALA A 35 -3.06 -11.72 -41.28
C ALA A 35 -3.59 -13.14 -41.10
N ALA A 36 -3.90 -13.56 -39.87
CA ALA A 36 -4.51 -14.85 -39.58
C ALA A 36 -5.93 -14.95 -40.16
N LYS A 37 -6.66 -13.82 -40.18
CA LYS A 37 -7.98 -13.69 -40.80
C LYS A 37 -7.95 -13.48 -42.31
N GLY A 38 -6.78 -13.22 -42.90
CA GLY A 38 -6.61 -12.99 -44.33
C GLY A 38 -6.92 -11.56 -44.79
N GLU A 39 -7.10 -10.63 -43.85
CA GLU A 39 -7.36 -9.21 -44.15
C GLU A 39 -6.10 -8.47 -44.61
N ILE A 40 -4.92 -8.94 -44.22
CA ILE A 40 -3.64 -8.46 -44.73
C ILE A 40 -2.80 -9.61 -45.30
N PRO A 41 -1.96 -9.37 -46.33
CA PRO A 41 -1.10 -10.42 -46.88
C PRO A 41 -0.10 -10.94 -45.84
N ARG A 42 0.05 -12.27 -45.73
CA ARG A 42 1.08 -12.89 -44.87
C ARG A 42 2.50 -12.41 -45.19
N GLY A 43 2.76 -12.04 -46.45
CA GLY A 43 4.02 -11.42 -46.87
C GLY A 43 4.27 -10.08 -46.18
N ALA A 44 3.24 -9.24 -46.09
CA ALA A 44 3.33 -7.95 -45.41
C ALA A 44 3.57 -8.11 -43.90
N LEU A 45 2.89 -9.06 -43.24
CA LEU A 45 3.18 -9.37 -41.82
C LEU A 45 4.65 -9.77 -41.60
N ARG A 46 5.23 -10.58 -42.51
CA ARG A 46 6.66 -10.95 -42.41
C ARG A 46 7.56 -9.72 -42.54
N THR A 47 7.27 -8.81 -43.48
CA THR A 47 8.02 -7.55 -43.62
C THR A 47 7.92 -6.71 -42.36
N ILE A 48 6.69 -6.49 -41.85
CA ILE A 48 6.42 -5.70 -40.66
C ILE A 48 7.20 -6.29 -39.47
N ARG A 49 7.09 -7.59 -39.18
CA ARG A 49 7.83 -8.21 -38.07
C ARG A 49 9.34 -8.11 -38.19
N ALA A 50 9.87 -8.17 -39.41
CA ALA A 50 11.31 -8.11 -39.63
C ALA A 50 11.90 -6.70 -39.50
N LYS A 51 11.10 -5.66 -39.80
CA LYS A 51 11.59 -4.28 -39.92
C LYS A 51 11.03 -3.31 -38.89
N ALA A 52 9.90 -3.62 -38.26
CA ALA A 52 9.24 -2.66 -37.39
C ALA A 52 10.12 -2.32 -36.19
N GLY A 53 10.35 -1.03 -36.03
CA GLY A 53 11.16 -0.42 -34.99
C GLY A 53 10.77 1.04 -34.90
N PHE A 54 11.31 1.74 -33.91
CA PHE A 54 11.06 3.15 -33.69
C PHE A 54 12.31 3.80 -33.09
N ASP A 55 12.38 5.12 -33.17
CA ASP A 55 13.39 5.93 -32.48
C ASP A 55 12.69 7.01 -31.65
N VAL A 56 12.96 7.04 -30.34
CA VAL A 56 12.29 7.96 -29.41
C VAL A 56 12.53 9.42 -29.77
N GLY A 57 13.78 9.77 -30.13
CA GLY A 57 14.12 11.15 -30.52
C GLY A 57 13.39 11.57 -31.79
N ARG A 58 13.29 10.67 -32.76
CA ARG A 58 12.57 10.88 -34.01
C ARG A 58 11.07 11.05 -33.79
N ILE A 59 10.48 10.29 -32.87
CA ILE A 59 9.07 10.47 -32.48
C ILE A 59 8.86 11.88 -31.91
N ASP A 60 9.71 12.33 -30.98
CA ASP A 60 9.61 13.66 -30.40
C ASP A 60 9.76 14.77 -31.46
N GLU A 61 10.65 14.60 -32.45
CA GLU A 61 10.79 15.51 -33.59
C GLU A 61 9.51 15.60 -34.41
N ILE A 62 8.91 14.46 -34.76
CA ILE A 62 7.68 14.41 -35.56
C ILE A 62 6.51 14.99 -34.78
N GLU A 63 6.38 14.67 -33.48
CA GLU A 63 5.31 15.16 -32.60
C GLU A 63 5.31 16.70 -32.52
N ARG A 64 6.48 17.35 -32.55
CA ARG A 64 6.56 18.82 -32.59
C ARG A 64 5.84 19.42 -33.79
N THR A 65 5.75 18.70 -34.91
CA THR A 65 5.04 19.14 -36.12
C THR A 65 3.58 18.68 -36.09
N VAL A 66 3.33 17.38 -35.88
CA VAL A 66 1.98 16.81 -36.02
C VAL A 66 1.07 17.04 -34.81
N LYS A 67 1.65 17.42 -33.65
CA LYS A 67 0.95 17.67 -32.38
C LYS A 67 0.06 16.49 -31.93
N HIS A 68 0.46 15.28 -32.29
CA HIS A 68 -0.24 14.03 -31.97
C HIS A 68 0.76 12.88 -31.83
N ASP A 69 0.86 12.33 -30.62
CA ASP A 69 1.84 11.31 -30.23
C ASP A 69 1.72 9.98 -30.98
N VAL A 70 0.52 9.41 -31.11
CA VAL A 70 0.30 8.16 -31.87
C VAL A 70 0.66 8.33 -33.34
N ILE A 71 0.29 9.45 -33.97
CA ILE A 71 0.68 9.72 -35.37
C ILE A 71 2.20 9.85 -35.49
N ALA A 72 2.85 10.52 -34.54
CA ALA A 72 4.31 10.64 -34.54
C ALA A 72 5.01 9.28 -34.40
N PHE A 73 4.50 8.43 -33.50
CA PHE A 73 4.94 7.04 -33.36
C PHE A 73 4.74 6.23 -34.64
N LEU A 74 3.54 6.22 -35.21
CA LEU A 74 3.23 5.48 -36.43
C LEU A 74 4.10 5.94 -37.62
N THR A 75 4.38 7.24 -37.71
CA THR A 75 5.25 7.80 -38.74
C THR A 75 6.69 7.29 -38.55
N SER A 76 7.22 7.30 -37.33
CA SER A 76 8.54 6.73 -37.04
C SER A 76 8.60 5.23 -37.40
N VAL A 77 7.57 4.45 -37.08
CA VAL A 77 7.52 3.03 -37.46
C VAL A 77 7.44 2.84 -38.98
N ALA A 78 6.67 3.69 -39.67
CA ALA A 78 6.54 3.64 -41.12
C ALA A 78 7.87 3.92 -41.84
N GLU A 79 8.70 4.84 -41.31
CA GLU A 79 10.06 5.11 -41.82
C GLU A 79 10.95 3.85 -41.80
N HIS A 80 10.75 2.95 -40.85
CA HIS A 80 11.50 1.68 -40.75
C HIS A 80 10.92 0.58 -41.67
N VAL A 81 9.59 0.45 -41.73
CA VAL A 81 8.91 -0.66 -42.41
C VAL A 81 8.83 -0.45 -43.93
N GLY A 82 8.61 0.79 -44.38
CA GLY A 82 8.36 1.10 -45.78
C GLY A 82 6.91 0.81 -46.20
N PRO A 83 6.62 0.44 -47.47
CA PRO A 83 5.26 0.40 -48.02
C PRO A 83 4.25 -0.50 -47.28
N ASP A 84 4.71 -1.54 -46.61
CA ASP A 84 3.85 -2.45 -45.83
C ASP A 84 3.35 -1.81 -44.52
N SER A 85 3.87 -0.63 -44.13
CA SER A 85 3.36 0.16 -42.99
C SER A 85 1.90 0.57 -43.15
N ARG A 86 1.36 0.57 -44.37
CA ARG A 86 -0.07 0.83 -44.66
C ARG A 86 -1.05 -0.10 -43.94
N TYR A 87 -0.56 -1.24 -43.43
CA TYR A 87 -1.36 -2.21 -42.66
C TYR A 87 -1.24 -2.03 -41.14
N ILE A 88 -0.29 -1.22 -40.66
CA ILE A 88 -0.14 -0.88 -39.25
C ILE A 88 -1.26 0.10 -38.89
N HIS A 89 -1.86 -0.08 -37.71
CA HIS A 89 -3.01 0.72 -37.23
C HIS A 89 -4.28 0.60 -38.10
N MET A 90 -4.39 -0.42 -38.95
CA MET A 90 -5.54 -0.59 -39.84
C MET A 90 -6.81 -0.93 -39.05
N GLY A 91 -7.82 -0.05 -39.12
CA GLY A 91 -9.10 -0.22 -38.43
C GLY A 91 -9.12 0.29 -36.98
N LEU A 92 -8.00 0.85 -36.51
CA LEU A 92 -7.80 1.29 -35.13
C LEU A 92 -8.06 2.78 -34.93
N THR A 93 -8.22 3.16 -33.67
CA THR A 93 -8.12 4.52 -33.15
C THR A 93 -6.98 4.62 -32.14
N SER A 94 -6.47 5.84 -31.91
CA SER A 94 -5.37 6.10 -30.97
C SER A 94 -5.57 5.44 -29.59
N SER A 95 -6.78 5.44 -29.03
CA SER A 95 -7.03 4.82 -27.72
C SER A 95 -7.07 3.29 -27.71
N ASP A 96 -7.18 2.62 -28.85
CA ASP A 96 -6.93 1.17 -28.91
C ASP A 96 -5.51 0.85 -28.43
N ILE A 97 -4.55 1.70 -28.82
CA ILE A 97 -3.14 1.57 -28.44
C ILE A 97 -2.90 2.17 -27.05
N LEU A 98 -3.37 3.39 -26.79
CA LEU A 98 -3.06 4.11 -25.54
C LEU A 98 -3.59 3.39 -24.30
N ASP A 99 -4.87 3.00 -24.29
CA ASP A 99 -5.47 2.39 -23.10
C ASP A 99 -5.01 0.95 -22.90
N THR A 100 -4.89 0.17 -23.98
CA THR A 100 -4.34 -1.19 -23.91
C THR A 100 -2.89 -1.18 -23.43
N SER A 101 -2.08 -0.22 -23.90
CA SER A 101 -0.71 -0.03 -23.40
C SER A 101 -0.70 0.38 -21.93
N LEU A 102 -1.57 1.30 -21.51
CA LEU A 102 -1.64 1.73 -20.12
C LEU A 102 -2.01 0.57 -19.20
N ALA A 103 -2.95 -0.29 -19.60
CA ALA A 103 -3.32 -1.49 -18.87
C ALA A 103 -2.14 -2.46 -18.69
N VAL A 104 -1.31 -2.65 -19.73
CA VAL A 104 -0.07 -3.45 -19.62
C VAL A 104 0.89 -2.83 -18.61
N LEU A 105 1.16 -1.53 -18.71
CA LEU A 105 2.10 -0.84 -17.83
C LEU A 105 1.64 -0.86 -16.36
N LEU A 106 0.36 -0.60 -16.10
CA LEU A 106 -0.22 -0.67 -14.75
C LEU A 106 -0.19 -2.09 -14.19
N LYS A 107 -0.42 -3.11 -15.02
CA LYS A 107 -0.31 -4.52 -14.63
C LYS A 107 1.13 -4.90 -14.27
N GLU A 108 2.11 -4.47 -15.06
CA GLU A 108 3.55 -4.65 -14.78
C GLU A 108 3.94 -3.96 -13.47
N ALA A 109 3.55 -2.69 -13.29
CA ALA A 109 3.82 -1.93 -12.07
C ALA A 109 3.18 -2.60 -10.84
N SER A 110 1.95 -3.09 -10.97
CA SER A 110 1.27 -3.84 -9.91
C SER A 110 2.01 -5.12 -9.54
N GLY A 111 2.69 -5.77 -10.48
CA GLY A 111 3.52 -6.95 -10.22
C GLY A 111 4.65 -6.64 -9.25
N ILE A 112 5.37 -5.53 -9.47
CA ILE A 112 6.42 -5.05 -8.57
C ILE A 112 5.83 -4.71 -7.20
N LEU A 113 4.77 -3.92 -7.16
CA LEU A 113 4.13 -3.49 -5.91
C LEU A 113 3.61 -4.68 -5.07
N LEU A 114 3.09 -5.73 -5.71
CA LEU A 114 2.68 -6.96 -5.02
C LEU A 114 3.87 -7.69 -4.41
N ALA A 115 5.00 -7.78 -5.13
CA ALA A 115 6.23 -8.37 -4.59
C ALA A 115 6.77 -7.58 -3.40
N ASP A 116 6.73 -6.25 -3.46
CA ASP A 116 7.14 -5.38 -2.36
C ASP A 116 6.24 -5.54 -1.12
N ILE A 117 4.93 -5.66 -1.32
CA ILE A 117 3.98 -5.95 -0.22
C ILE A 117 4.27 -7.33 0.39
N ASP A 118 4.55 -8.34 -0.42
CA ASP A 118 4.90 -9.68 0.05
C ASP A 118 6.20 -9.68 0.86
N HIS A 119 7.19 -8.90 0.43
CA HIS A 119 8.41 -8.70 1.19
C HIS A 119 8.14 -8.03 2.55
N LEU A 120 7.35 -6.95 2.58
CA LEU A 120 6.96 -6.26 3.82
C LEU A 120 6.17 -7.17 4.76
N LEU A 121 5.25 -7.99 4.24
CA LEU A 121 4.51 -8.99 5.02
C LEU A 121 5.48 -9.98 5.70
N GLY A 122 6.50 -10.45 4.99
CA GLY A 122 7.55 -11.30 5.54
C GLY A 122 8.28 -10.64 6.72
N ILE A 123 8.65 -9.36 6.59
CA ILE A 123 9.33 -8.59 7.63
C ILE A 123 8.42 -8.38 8.85
N LEU A 124 7.17 -7.97 8.64
CA LEU A 124 6.20 -7.74 9.72
C LEU A 124 5.94 -9.03 10.51
N LYS A 125 5.81 -10.17 9.81
CA LYS A 125 5.66 -11.49 10.45
C LYS A 125 6.88 -11.83 11.31
N LYS A 126 8.10 -11.65 10.79
CA LYS A 126 9.35 -11.89 11.55
C LYS A 126 9.40 -11.01 12.82
N LYS A 127 9.09 -9.72 12.71
CA LYS A 127 9.06 -8.80 13.87
C LYS A 127 7.96 -9.14 14.88
N ALA A 128 6.77 -9.51 14.40
CA ALA A 128 5.69 -9.99 15.26
C ALA A 128 6.13 -11.19 16.10
N LEU A 129 6.66 -12.23 15.45
CA LEU A 129 7.14 -13.44 16.14
C LEU A 129 8.28 -13.14 17.12
N ARG A 130 9.25 -12.31 16.73
CA ARG A 130 10.37 -11.91 17.60
C ARG A 130 9.89 -11.21 18.88
N HIS A 131 8.88 -10.36 18.77
CA HIS A 131 8.36 -9.55 19.88
C HIS A 131 7.02 -10.05 20.43
N ARG A 132 6.70 -11.33 20.21
CA ARG A 132 5.40 -11.95 20.56
C ARG A 132 4.99 -11.69 21.99
N LYS A 133 5.94 -11.80 22.93
CA LYS A 133 5.74 -11.60 24.38
C LYS A 133 6.40 -10.32 24.92
N THR A 134 6.86 -9.42 24.05
CA THR A 134 7.45 -8.14 24.49
C THR A 134 6.33 -7.21 24.96
N LEU A 135 6.09 -7.18 26.26
CA LEU A 135 5.07 -6.34 26.89
C LEU A 135 5.39 -4.85 26.71
N MET A 136 4.35 -4.06 26.45
CA MET A 136 4.37 -2.61 26.40
C MET A 136 3.01 -2.08 26.85
N ILE A 137 2.92 -0.81 27.19
CA ILE A 137 1.64 -0.20 27.52
C ILE A 137 0.80 0.07 26.27
N GLY A 138 -0.45 -0.39 26.27
CA GLY A 138 -1.45 -0.01 25.28
C GLY A 138 -1.88 1.44 25.50
N ARG A 139 -2.16 2.15 24.40
CA ARG A 139 -2.55 3.56 24.45
C ARG A 139 -3.85 3.81 23.69
N THR A 140 -4.83 4.39 24.38
CA THR A 140 -6.08 4.89 23.81
C THR A 140 -6.16 6.38 24.07
N HIS A 141 -6.44 7.20 23.05
CA HIS A 141 -6.36 8.67 23.14
C HIS A 141 -4.97 9.20 23.58
N GLY A 142 -3.91 8.41 23.37
CA GLY A 142 -2.56 8.72 23.84
C GLY A 142 -2.32 8.47 25.33
N ILE A 143 -3.32 7.96 26.06
CA ILE A 143 -3.29 7.68 27.50
C ILE A 143 -3.05 6.19 27.74
N HIS A 144 -2.36 5.84 28.83
CA HIS A 144 -2.13 4.45 29.24
C HIS A 144 -3.47 3.75 29.51
N ALA A 145 -3.68 2.62 28.84
CA ALA A 145 -4.82 1.75 29.01
C ALA A 145 -4.36 0.43 29.66
N GLU A 146 -4.52 -0.70 28.98
CA GLU A 146 -4.02 -2.00 29.44
C GLU A 146 -2.73 -2.39 28.72
N PRO A 147 -1.87 -3.25 29.32
CA PRO A 147 -0.74 -3.85 28.64
C PRO A 147 -1.12 -4.57 27.34
N VAL A 148 -0.26 -4.42 26.33
CA VAL A 148 -0.29 -5.16 25.06
C VAL A 148 1.11 -5.72 24.79
N THR A 149 1.32 -6.39 23.65
CA THR A 149 2.69 -6.71 23.19
C THR A 149 3.07 -5.93 21.94
N PHE A 150 4.35 -5.60 21.81
CA PHE A 150 4.88 -5.00 20.58
C PHE A 150 4.66 -5.93 19.38
N GLY A 151 4.78 -7.24 19.59
CA GLY A 151 4.48 -8.24 18.56
C GLY A 151 3.02 -8.20 18.10
N LEU A 152 2.06 -7.97 19.00
CA LEU A 152 0.65 -7.80 18.62
C LEU A 152 0.48 -6.60 17.67
N LYS A 153 1.17 -5.49 17.93
CA LYS A 153 1.15 -4.30 17.07
C LYS A 153 1.65 -4.62 15.65
N MET A 154 2.75 -5.38 15.54
CA MET A 154 3.25 -5.87 14.25
C MET A 154 2.29 -6.84 13.57
N ALA A 155 1.62 -7.71 14.33
CA ALA A 155 0.62 -8.64 13.79
C ALA A 155 -0.62 -7.90 13.23
N VAL A 156 -1.04 -6.81 13.88
CA VAL A 156 -2.11 -5.93 13.38
C VAL A 156 -1.70 -5.30 12.04
N TRP A 157 -0.46 -4.82 11.93
CA TRP A 157 0.06 -4.23 10.69
C TRP A 157 0.16 -5.28 9.58
N HIS A 158 0.65 -6.49 9.89
CA HIS A 158 0.68 -7.61 8.96
C HIS A 158 -0.73 -7.92 8.43
N GLN A 159 -1.72 -8.05 9.31
CA GLN A 159 -3.08 -8.36 8.89
C GLN A 159 -3.70 -7.25 8.03
N GLU A 160 -3.35 -6.00 8.29
CA GLU A 160 -3.77 -4.88 7.44
C GLU A 160 -3.11 -4.91 6.07
N MET A 161 -1.81 -5.18 6.00
CA MET A 161 -1.11 -5.33 4.73
C MET A 161 -1.60 -6.54 3.93
N GLN A 162 -2.06 -7.61 4.57
CA GLN A 162 -2.70 -8.73 3.89
C GLN A 162 -3.99 -8.31 3.17
N ARG A 163 -4.85 -7.53 3.83
CA ARG A 163 -6.05 -6.96 3.20
C ARG A 163 -5.70 -6.01 2.06
N ASN A 164 -4.64 -5.22 2.21
CA ASN A 164 -4.13 -4.33 1.19
C ASN A 164 -3.59 -5.08 -0.04
N ARG A 165 -2.90 -6.20 0.17
CA ARG A 165 -2.50 -7.11 -0.91
C ARG A 165 -3.70 -7.62 -1.69
N GLU A 166 -4.73 -8.12 -0.98
CA GLU A 166 -5.97 -8.61 -1.62
C GLU A 166 -6.67 -7.50 -2.43
N ARG A 167 -6.69 -6.27 -1.91
CA ARG A 167 -7.21 -5.10 -2.65
C ARG A 167 -6.39 -4.81 -3.91
N LEU A 168 -5.07 -4.81 -3.82
CA LEU A 168 -4.21 -4.55 -4.99
C LEU A 168 -4.34 -5.62 -6.06
N VAL A 169 -4.49 -6.90 -5.68
CA VAL A 169 -4.78 -7.96 -6.66
C VAL A 169 -6.07 -7.66 -7.42
N ARG A 170 -7.17 -7.35 -6.71
CA ARG A 170 -8.44 -7.00 -7.36
C ARG A 170 -8.32 -5.76 -8.24
N ALA A 171 -7.71 -4.71 -7.73
CA ALA A 171 -7.53 -3.46 -8.45
C ALA A 171 -6.67 -3.64 -9.72
N ARG A 172 -5.58 -4.42 -9.64
CA ARG A 172 -4.77 -4.81 -10.80
C ARG A 172 -5.62 -5.53 -11.83
N ASP A 173 -6.42 -6.52 -11.40
CA ASP A 173 -7.25 -7.30 -12.30
C ASP A 173 -8.35 -6.43 -12.94
N ALA A 174 -8.87 -5.44 -12.22
CA ALA A 174 -9.84 -4.47 -12.73
C ALA A 174 -9.27 -3.54 -13.82
N VAL A 175 -8.01 -3.08 -13.69
CA VAL A 175 -7.33 -2.25 -14.71
C VAL A 175 -6.59 -3.05 -15.78
N ALA A 176 -6.43 -4.36 -15.62
CA ALA A 176 -5.83 -5.25 -16.61
C ALA A 176 -6.82 -5.57 -17.76
N CYS A 177 -7.42 -4.52 -18.32
CA CYS A 177 -8.44 -4.56 -19.34
C CYS A 177 -7.96 -3.79 -20.58
N GLY A 178 -7.97 -4.43 -21.75
CA GLY A 178 -7.60 -3.81 -23.02
C GLY A 178 -8.82 -3.54 -23.90
N LYS A 179 -8.65 -2.68 -24.92
CA LYS A 179 -9.66 -2.48 -25.96
C LYS A 179 -9.06 -2.31 -27.34
N ILE A 180 -9.62 -2.99 -28.34
CA ILE A 180 -9.32 -2.86 -29.77
C ILE A 180 -10.65 -2.83 -30.52
N SER A 181 -11.41 -1.76 -30.29
CA SER A 181 -12.83 -1.62 -30.67
C SER A 181 -13.11 -0.42 -31.57
N GLY A 182 -12.05 0.32 -31.94
CA GLY A 182 -12.12 1.44 -32.87
C GLY A 182 -12.68 2.72 -32.28
N ALA A 183 -13.13 3.62 -33.15
CA ALA A 183 -13.38 5.03 -32.83
C ALA A 183 -14.47 5.29 -31.79
N VAL A 184 -15.50 4.45 -31.70
CA VAL A 184 -16.61 4.62 -30.75
C VAL A 184 -17.03 3.31 -30.08
N GLY A 185 -16.16 2.30 -30.11
CA GLY A 185 -16.38 1.03 -29.42
C GLY A 185 -17.32 0.04 -30.12
N THR A 186 -17.67 0.29 -31.39
CA THR A 186 -18.67 -0.50 -32.13
C THR A 186 -18.09 -1.61 -33.00
N PHE A 187 -16.76 -1.78 -33.05
CA PHE A 187 -16.09 -2.75 -33.92
C PHE A 187 -16.36 -2.55 -35.43
N ALA A 188 -16.79 -1.35 -35.85
CA ALA A 188 -17.21 -1.08 -37.23
C ALA A 188 -16.14 -1.37 -38.29
N PHE A 189 -14.85 -1.27 -37.92
CA PHE A 189 -13.71 -1.43 -38.83
C PHE A 189 -12.66 -2.43 -38.33
N VAL A 190 -12.97 -3.18 -37.26
CA VAL A 190 -12.06 -4.17 -36.68
C VAL A 190 -12.86 -5.32 -36.08
N ASP A 191 -12.54 -6.55 -36.46
CA ASP A 191 -13.22 -7.74 -35.97
C ASP A 191 -12.93 -7.96 -34.46
N PRO A 192 -13.93 -8.27 -33.61
CA PRO A 192 -13.74 -8.49 -32.17
C PRO A 192 -12.69 -9.57 -31.81
N GLY A 193 -12.49 -10.57 -32.67
CA GLY A 193 -11.46 -11.60 -32.50
C GLY A 193 -10.03 -11.05 -32.57
N VAL A 194 -9.82 -9.84 -33.12
CA VAL A 194 -8.53 -9.12 -33.04
C VAL A 194 -8.29 -8.66 -31.61
N GLU A 195 -9.27 -8.05 -30.96
CA GLU A 195 -9.20 -7.64 -29.55
C GLU A 195 -8.94 -8.84 -28.64
N GLU A 196 -9.70 -9.92 -28.81
CA GLU A 196 -9.51 -11.16 -28.04
C GLU A 196 -8.09 -11.72 -28.21
N HIS A 197 -7.54 -11.67 -29.44
CA HIS A 197 -6.18 -12.12 -29.71
C HIS A 197 -5.15 -11.26 -28.99
N VAL A 198 -5.22 -9.94 -29.15
CA VAL A 198 -4.28 -8.99 -28.55
C VAL A 198 -4.33 -9.09 -27.03
N CYS A 199 -5.52 -9.00 -26.43
CA CYS A 199 -5.70 -9.06 -24.99
C CYS A 199 -5.17 -10.38 -24.42
N ARG A 200 -5.50 -11.53 -25.02
CA ARG A 200 -4.98 -12.83 -24.58
C ARG A 200 -3.45 -12.89 -24.60
N LYS A 201 -2.81 -12.36 -25.64
CA LYS A 201 -1.34 -12.36 -25.79
C LYS A 201 -0.65 -11.46 -24.76
N LEU A 202 -1.30 -10.37 -24.35
CA LEU A 202 -0.83 -9.44 -23.31
C LEU A 202 -1.28 -9.87 -21.89
N GLY A 203 -2.08 -10.94 -21.79
CA GLY A 203 -2.71 -11.38 -20.56
C GLY A 203 -3.68 -10.36 -19.96
N LEU A 204 -4.32 -9.56 -20.81
CA LEU A 204 -5.40 -8.65 -20.45
C LEU A 204 -6.76 -9.31 -20.71
N THR A 205 -7.78 -8.79 -20.07
CA THR A 205 -9.18 -9.12 -20.40
C THR A 205 -9.68 -8.11 -21.45
N PRO A 206 -10.39 -8.51 -22.51
CA PRO A 206 -11.11 -7.58 -23.37
C PRO A 206 -12.17 -6.79 -22.58
N GLU A 207 -12.29 -5.48 -22.80
CA GLU A 207 -13.37 -4.68 -22.22
C GLU A 207 -14.72 -5.14 -22.80
N PRO A 208 -15.66 -5.66 -21.99
CA PRO A 208 -16.91 -6.21 -22.52
C PRO A 208 -17.75 -5.19 -23.29
N ALA A 209 -17.68 -3.92 -22.91
CA ALA A 209 -18.28 -2.80 -23.61
C ALA A 209 -17.42 -1.56 -23.43
N ALA A 210 -16.75 -1.15 -24.50
CA ALA A 210 -15.94 0.07 -24.53
C ALA A 210 -16.66 1.19 -25.29
N THR A 211 -16.27 2.43 -25.01
CA THR A 211 -16.52 3.54 -25.93
C THR A 211 -15.28 3.70 -26.82
N GLN A 212 -14.83 4.92 -27.13
CA GLN A 212 -13.49 5.09 -27.71
C GLN A 212 -12.38 4.63 -26.75
N ILE A 213 -12.70 4.49 -25.46
CA ILE A 213 -11.79 4.26 -24.35
C ILE A 213 -12.24 3.12 -23.42
N VAL A 214 -11.31 2.62 -22.60
CA VAL A 214 -11.61 1.89 -21.34
C VAL A 214 -12.22 2.87 -20.33
N GLN A 215 -13.23 2.43 -19.58
CA GLN A 215 -13.91 3.30 -18.61
C GLN A 215 -13.00 3.62 -17.40
N ARG A 216 -13.05 4.88 -16.95
CA ARG A 216 -12.10 5.43 -15.96
C ARG A 216 -12.42 5.07 -14.51
N ASP A 217 -13.56 4.47 -14.22
CA ASP A 217 -13.89 3.91 -12.90
C ASP A 217 -12.90 2.82 -12.46
N ARG A 218 -12.41 1.99 -13.41
CA ARG A 218 -11.35 1.00 -13.19
C ARG A 218 -10.07 1.66 -12.68
N HIS A 219 -9.67 2.76 -13.33
CA HIS A 219 -8.47 3.52 -12.98
C HIS A 219 -8.64 4.20 -11.61
N ALA A 220 -9.83 4.74 -11.32
CA ALA A 220 -10.15 5.30 -10.01
C ALA A 220 -10.06 4.25 -8.88
N GLU A 221 -10.59 3.02 -9.08
CA GLU A 221 -10.42 1.92 -8.12
C GLU A 221 -8.92 1.63 -7.87
N PHE A 222 -8.12 1.60 -8.94
CA PHE A 222 -6.70 1.36 -8.85
C PHE A 222 -5.96 2.41 -8.03
N PHE A 223 -6.09 3.69 -8.39
CA PHE A 223 -5.40 4.77 -7.68
C PHE A 223 -5.92 4.95 -6.25
N ALA A 224 -7.22 4.73 -6.00
CA ALA A 224 -7.77 4.70 -4.65
C ALA A 224 -7.16 3.56 -3.81
N THR A 225 -6.96 2.39 -4.41
CA THR A 225 -6.28 1.26 -3.76
C THR A 225 -4.83 1.61 -3.41
N LEU A 226 -4.08 2.25 -4.33
CA LEU A 226 -2.72 2.71 -4.02
C LEU A 226 -2.70 3.71 -2.86
N ALA A 227 -3.65 4.64 -2.82
CA ALA A 227 -3.79 5.62 -1.74
C ALA A 227 -4.15 4.98 -0.39
N LEU A 228 -4.97 3.92 -0.38
CA LEU A 228 -5.28 3.15 0.83
C LEU A 228 -4.03 2.46 1.39
N ILE A 229 -3.20 1.86 0.52
CA ILE A 229 -1.94 1.23 0.94
C ILE A 229 -1.01 2.29 1.54
N ALA A 230 -0.83 3.41 0.86
CA ALA A 230 -0.02 4.53 1.34
C ALA A 230 -0.51 5.09 2.69
N SER A 231 -1.83 5.14 2.89
CA SER A 231 -2.42 5.60 4.15
C SER A 231 -2.18 4.62 5.30
N SER A 232 -2.17 3.31 5.05
CA SER A 232 -1.71 2.32 6.03
C SER A 232 -0.25 2.53 6.40
N LEU A 233 0.63 2.80 5.43
CA LEU A 233 2.05 3.10 5.71
C LEU A 233 2.18 4.36 6.57
N GLU A 234 1.44 5.44 6.29
CA GLU A 234 1.42 6.64 7.14
C GLU A 234 0.96 6.35 8.57
N LYS A 235 -0.06 5.50 8.75
CA LYS A 235 -0.50 5.07 10.08
C LYS A 235 0.64 4.39 10.85
N PHE A 236 1.34 3.47 10.21
CA PHE A 236 2.45 2.75 10.84
C PHE A 236 3.64 3.69 11.14
N SER A 237 3.99 4.56 10.19
CA SER A 237 5.02 5.59 10.37
C SER A 237 4.68 6.57 11.50
N THR A 238 3.42 6.95 11.64
CA THR A 238 2.95 7.81 12.73
C THR A 238 3.13 7.14 14.09
N GLU A 239 2.84 5.85 14.20
CA GLU A 239 3.11 5.09 15.42
C GLU A 239 4.61 5.06 15.74
N ILE A 240 5.48 4.81 14.76
CA ILE A 240 6.94 4.82 14.98
C ILE A 240 7.41 6.19 15.49
N ARG A 241 6.90 7.27 14.89
CA ARG A 241 7.15 8.64 15.37
C ARG A 241 6.74 8.83 16.83
N HIS A 242 5.59 8.28 17.23
CA HIS A 242 5.12 8.35 18.62
C HIS A 242 5.96 7.52 19.59
N LEU A 243 6.43 6.34 19.18
CA LEU A 243 7.26 5.46 19.99
C LEU A 243 8.70 6.00 20.15
N GLN A 244 9.17 6.79 19.18
CA GLN A 244 10.51 7.40 19.19
C GLN A 244 10.57 8.75 19.93
N ARG A 245 9.44 9.31 20.37
CA ARG A 245 9.42 10.54 21.19
C ARG A 245 10.30 10.37 22.43
N THR A 246 10.96 11.46 22.83
CA THR A 246 11.91 11.50 23.96
C THR A 246 11.33 10.91 25.24
N GLU A 247 10.07 11.21 25.55
CA GLU A 247 9.39 10.75 26.77
C GLU A 247 9.07 9.25 26.71
N VAL A 248 8.91 8.70 25.50
CA VAL A 248 8.48 7.32 25.24
C VAL A 248 9.68 6.41 25.03
N ARG A 249 10.44 6.61 23.94
CA ARG A 249 11.64 5.85 23.55
C ARG A 249 11.47 4.32 23.57
N GLU A 250 10.32 3.84 23.10
CA GLU A 250 10.02 2.40 23.04
C GLU A 250 10.58 1.76 21.75
N ALA A 251 10.67 2.53 20.67
CA ALA A 251 11.30 2.12 19.42
C ALA A 251 11.99 3.32 18.75
N GLU A 252 12.98 3.05 17.91
CA GLU A 252 13.75 4.07 17.20
C GLU A 252 14.15 3.59 15.80
N GLU A 253 14.04 4.46 14.80
CA GLU A 253 14.63 4.25 13.48
C GLU A 253 16.14 4.01 13.60
N TYR A 254 16.65 2.99 12.89
CA TYR A 254 18.07 2.69 12.94
C TYR A 254 18.91 3.89 12.50
N PHE A 255 19.88 4.26 13.34
CA PHE A 255 20.78 5.37 13.11
C PHE A 255 22.19 4.83 12.79
N SER A 256 22.62 4.94 11.54
CA SER A 256 23.85 4.29 11.09
C SER A 256 25.11 5.02 11.58
N PRO A 257 26.25 4.32 11.75
CA PRO A 257 27.53 4.98 12.02
C PRO A 257 27.80 6.10 11.00
N GLY A 258 28.19 7.29 11.50
CA GLY A 258 28.46 8.47 10.68
C GLY A 258 27.23 9.29 10.25
N GLN A 259 26.01 8.80 10.49
CA GLN A 259 24.78 9.58 10.27
C GLN A 259 24.77 10.79 11.22
N LYS A 260 24.38 11.96 10.71
CA LYS A 260 24.14 13.17 11.52
C LYS A 260 22.65 13.43 11.59
N GLY A 261 22.09 13.48 12.80
CA GLY A 261 20.66 13.66 13.00
C GLY A 261 20.23 15.13 13.09
N SER A 262 21.18 16.04 13.29
CA SER A 262 20.98 17.49 13.26
C SER A 262 22.31 18.18 12.92
N SER A 263 22.25 19.35 12.29
CA SER A 263 23.42 20.21 12.05
C SER A 263 23.96 20.84 13.33
N ALA A 264 23.11 21.06 14.35
CA ALA A 264 23.46 21.80 15.57
C ALA A 264 23.44 20.95 16.85
N MET A 265 22.79 19.79 16.84
CA MET A 265 22.55 18.99 18.06
C MET A 265 23.04 17.54 17.88
N PRO A 266 24.26 17.20 18.37
CA PRO A 266 24.87 15.89 18.15
C PRO A 266 24.07 14.69 18.71
N HIS A 267 23.22 14.91 19.72
CA HIS A 267 22.41 13.88 20.35
C HIS A 267 21.08 13.58 19.62
N LYS A 268 20.69 14.43 18.65
CA LYS A 268 19.34 14.40 18.07
C LYS A 268 19.16 13.19 17.15
N ARG A 269 18.19 12.32 17.46
CA ARG A 269 17.78 11.18 16.62
C ARG A 269 16.33 11.35 16.19
N ASN A 270 16.11 11.61 14.90
CA ASN A 270 14.79 11.96 14.36
C ASN A 270 14.20 10.81 13.53
N PRO A 271 12.88 10.59 13.58
CA PRO A 271 12.19 9.60 12.75
C PRO A 271 11.94 10.12 11.31
N VAL A 272 13.01 10.56 10.62
CA VAL A 272 12.89 11.26 9.33
C VAL A 272 12.37 10.35 8.21
N LEU A 273 12.58 9.04 8.30
CA LEU A 273 12.07 8.11 7.29
C LEU A 273 10.55 8.00 7.43
N SER A 274 10.04 7.88 8.65
CA SER A 274 8.61 7.87 8.96
C SER A 274 7.93 9.20 8.62
N GLU A 275 8.59 10.33 8.86
CA GLU A 275 8.10 11.65 8.46
C GLU A 275 8.03 11.79 6.93
N ASN A 276 9.04 11.30 6.22
CA ASN A 276 9.02 11.28 4.76
C ASN A 276 7.87 10.43 4.21
N LEU A 277 7.65 9.23 4.73
CA LEU A 277 6.53 8.37 4.34
C LEU A 277 5.18 9.03 4.60
N SER A 278 5.03 9.74 5.72
CA SER A 278 3.82 10.51 6.03
C SER A 278 3.57 11.62 5.01
N GLY A 279 4.62 12.29 4.54
CA GLY A 279 4.52 13.30 3.47
C GLY A 279 4.09 12.71 2.14
N LEU A 280 4.71 11.60 1.72
CA LEU A 280 4.40 10.94 0.45
C LEU A 280 2.97 10.38 0.42
N ALA A 281 2.47 9.85 1.53
CA ALA A 281 1.09 9.36 1.62
C ALA A 281 0.03 10.45 1.34
N ARG A 282 0.34 11.72 1.61
CA ARG A 282 -0.56 12.85 1.30
C ARG A 282 -0.69 13.07 -0.20
N LEU A 283 0.42 12.95 -0.95
CA LEU A 283 0.40 13.03 -2.42
C LEU A 283 -0.44 11.90 -3.01
N MET A 284 -0.26 10.68 -2.51
CA MET A 284 -1.00 9.50 -2.98
C MET A 284 -2.52 9.69 -2.87
N ARG A 285 -3.01 10.31 -1.78
CA ARG A 285 -4.44 10.64 -1.65
C ARG A 285 -4.90 11.70 -2.63
N GLY A 286 -4.07 12.68 -2.95
CA GLY A 286 -4.36 13.66 -4.01
C GLY A 286 -4.50 13.02 -5.39
N TYR A 287 -3.64 12.05 -5.72
CA TYR A 287 -3.73 11.31 -6.98
C TYR A 287 -5.01 10.47 -7.09
N ALA A 288 -5.47 9.87 -5.98
CA ALA A 288 -6.75 9.16 -5.97
C ALA A 288 -7.93 10.11 -6.25
N LEU A 289 -7.91 11.33 -5.71
CA LEU A 289 -8.94 12.33 -6.02
C LEU A 289 -8.94 12.72 -7.50
N ALA A 290 -7.76 13.01 -8.05
CA ALA A 290 -7.63 13.31 -9.47
C ALA A 290 -8.13 12.16 -10.37
N ALA A 291 -7.87 10.90 -9.99
CA ALA A 291 -8.40 9.74 -10.70
C ALA A 291 -9.92 9.63 -10.63
N MET A 292 -10.54 9.99 -9.50
CA MET A 292 -12.01 10.02 -9.37
C MET A 292 -12.63 11.11 -10.26
N GLU A 293 -11.97 12.27 -10.39
CA GLU A 293 -12.43 13.35 -11.27
C GLU A 293 -12.36 12.98 -12.77
N ASN A 294 -11.49 12.03 -13.14
CA ASN A 294 -11.40 11.52 -14.52
C ASN A 294 -12.57 10.62 -14.96
N ILE A 295 -13.52 10.27 -14.08
CA ILE A 295 -14.61 9.32 -14.40
C ILE A 295 -15.64 9.93 -15.35
N ALA A 296 -16.04 11.19 -15.12
CA ALA A 296 -17.18 11.82 -15.78
C ALA A 296 -16.84 12.39 -17.17
N LEU A 297 -16.32 11.54 -18.05
CA LEU A 297 -15.97 11.90 -19.43
C LEU A 297 -17.22 12.06 -20.30
N TRP A 298 -17.12 12.91 -21.32
CA TRP A 298 -18.25 13.29 -22.16
C TRP A 298 -18.45 12.30 -23.32
N HIS A 299 -19.69 11.83 -23.50
CA HIS A 299 -20.09 10.93 -24.58
C HIS A 299 -19.16 9.71 -24.70
N GLU A 300 -18.72 9.37 -25.91
CA GLU A 300 -17.81 8.23 -26.13
C GLU A 300 -16.37 8.51 -25.69
N ARG A 301 -16.00 9.78 -25.45
CA ARG A 301 -14.84 10.26 -24.67
C ARG A 301 -14.66 11.78 -24.79
N ASP A 302 -13.96 12.33 -23.81
CA ASP A 302 -13.03 13.44 -24.01
C ASP A 302 -11.64 13.02 -23.51
N ILE A 303 -10.62 13.84 -23.77
CA ILE A 303 -9.20 13.50 -23.49
C ILE A 303 -8.67 14.13 -22.20
N SER A 304 -9.51 14.75 -21.38
CA SER A 304 -9.08 15.44 -20.15
C SER A 304 -8.31 14.52 -19.20
N HIS A 305 -8.73 13.25 -19.10
CA HIS A 305 -8.07 12.22 -18.30
C HIS A 305 -6.59 12.01 -18.68
N SER A 306 -6.21 12.18 -19.94
CA SER A 306 -4.89 11.79 -20.44
C SER A 306 -3.78 12.64 -19.83
N SER A 307 -4.01 13.95 -19.66
CA SER A 307 -3.01 14.84 -19.05
C SER A 307 -2.80 14.51 -17.57
N VAL A 308 -3.88 14.14 -16.87
CA VAL A 308 -3.85 13.69 -15.48
C VAL A 308 -3.12 12.36 -15.36
N GLU A 309 -3.50 11.37 -16.17
CA GLU A 309 -2.93 10.00 -16.16
C GLU A 309 -1.43 9.99 -16.49
N ARG A 310 -0.97 10.88 -17.37
CA ARG A 310 0.47 11.08 -17.65
C ARG A 310 1.28 11.50 -16.42
N VAL A 311 0.63 12.13 -15.44
CA VAL A 311 1.26 12.50 -14.16
C VAL A 311 1.03 11.40 -13.13
N ILE A 312 -0.23 11.07 -12.85
CA ILE A 312 -0.56 10.22 -11.69
C ILE A 312 -0.16 8.77 -11.89
N ALA A 313 -0.17 8.21 -13.10
CA ALA A 313 0.17 6.82 -13.33
C ALA A 313 1.65 6.51 -12.99
N PRO A 314 2.64 7.24 -13.56
CA PRO A 314 4.03 7.06 -13.15
C PRO A 314 4.26 7.52 -11.70
N ASP A 315 3.79 8.71 -11.31
CA ASP A 315 4.08 9.25 -9.97
C ASP A 315 3.53 8.34 -8.86
N ALA A 316 2.28 7.87 -8.95
CA ALA A 316 1.67 7.08 -7.89
C ALA A 316 2.32 5.71 -7.73
N THR A 317 2.61 5.02 -8.84
CA THR A 317 3.22 3.68 -8.79
C THR A 317 4.67 3.75 -8.32
N ILE A 318 5.43 4.78 -8.73
CA ILE A 318 6.82 4.98 -8.31
C ILE A 318 6.94 5.43 -6.87
N LEU A 319 6.09 6.35 -6.42
CA LEU A 319 6.08 6.74 -5.02
C LEU A 319 5.68 5.56 -4.13
N LEU A 320 4.67 4.76 -4.49
CA LEU A 320 4.28 3.64 -3.65
C LEU A 320 5.35 2.54 -3.58
N ASP A 321 6.00 2.23 -4.70
CA ASP A 321 7.15 1.31 -4.74
C ASP A 321 8.25 1.78 -3.77
N PHE A 322 8.65 3.05 -3.88
CA PHE A 322 9.61 3.66 -2.98
C PHE A 322 9.17 3.59 -1.52
N MET A 323 7.90 3.92 -1.23
CA MET A 323 7.35 3.92 0.12
C MET A 323 7.37 2.51 0.74
N LEU A 324 6.97 1.49 0.00
CA LEU A 324 6.97 0.09 0.46
C LEU A 324 8.39 -0.37 0.79
N ASN A 325 9.35 -0.12 -0.11
CA ASN A 325 10.75 -0.52 0.09
C ASN A 325 11.41 0.25 1.24
N ARG A 326 11.20 1.57 1.33
CA ARG A 326 11.70 2.38 2.45
C ARG A 326 11.10 1.91 3.77
N PHE A 327 9.80 1.66 3.83
CA PHE A 327 9.15 1.22 5.06
C PHE A 327 9.57 -0.20 5.46
N ALA A 328 9.73 -1.11 4.49
CA ALA A 328 10.28 -2.45 4.71
C ALA A 328 11.66 -2.39 5.37
N GLY A 329 12.60 -1.65 4.78
CA GLY A 329 13.95 -1.46 5.35
C GLY A 329 13.93 -0.78 6.72
N LEU A 330 13.02 0.18 6.93
CA LEU A 330 12.82 0.84 8.22
C LEU A 330 12.40 -0.18 9.29
N VAL A 331 11.33 -0.95 9.05
CA VAL A 331 10.80 -1.91 10.03
C VAL A 331 11.78 -3.05 10.29
N GLU A 332 12.47 -3.53 9.26
CA GLU A 332 13.49 -4.56 9.41
C GLU A 332 14.58 -4.13 10.40
N ASN A 333 15.08 -2.90 10.23
CA ASN A 333 16.15 -2.34 11.04
C ASN A 333 15.67 -1.64 12.33
N LEU A 334 14.35 -1.50 12.53
CA LEU A 334 13.77 -0.79 13.67
C LEU A 334 14.32 -1.34 15.00
N VAL A 335 14.90 -0.45 15.80
CA VAL A 335 15.43 -0.75 17.12
C VAL A 335 14.27 -0.72 18.11
N VAL A 336 14.14 -1.76 18.93
CA VAL A 336 13.07 -1.91 19.92
C VAL A 336 13.71 -1.97 21.30
N TYR A 337 13.13 -1.29 22.28
CA TYR A 337 13.64 -1.20 23.65
C TYR A 337 12.68 -1.85 24.66
N PRO A 338 12.69 -3.19 24.83
CA PRO A 338 11.82 -3.89 25.77
C PRO A 338 11.91 -3.38 27.22
N GLU A 339 13.12 -3.05 27.67
CA GLU A 339 13.34 -2.52 29.02
C GLU A 339 12.63 -1.19 29.22
N ARG A 340 12.73 -0.28 28.23
CA ARG A 340 12.03 1.01 28.25
C ARG A 340 10.51 0.84 28.17
N MET A 341 10.01 -0.12 27.40
CA MET A 341 8.58 -0.45 27.37
C MET A 341 8.08 -0.89 28.75
N MET A 342 8.88 -1.67 29.48
CA MET A 342 8.58 -2.11 30.84
C MET A 342 8.62 -0.96 31.86
N GLU A 343 9.59 -0.04 31.73
CA GLU A 343 9.64 1.20 32.53
C GLU A 343 8.37 2.04 32.32
N ASN A 344 7.98 2.28 31.07
CA ASN A 344 6.80 3.09 30.74
C ASN A 344 5.51 2.44 31.25
N LEU A 345 5.42 1.11 31.22
CA LEU A 345 4.28 0.38 31.78
C LEU A 345 4.11 0.66 33.28
N ARG A 346 5.21 0.86 34.01
CA ARG A 346 5.21 1.18 35.44
C ARG A 346 4.98 2.66 35.75
N LEU A 347 4.94 3.54 34.74
CA LEU A 347 4.86 4.99 34.92
C LEU A 347 3.65 5.43 35.77
N THR A 348 2.53 4.74 35.65
CA THR A 348 1.30 5.03 36.39
C THR A 348 1.18 4.24 37.70
N ARG A 349 2.29 3.67 38.22
CA ARG A 349 2.38 3.02 39.54
C ARG A 349 1.29 1.97 39.81
N GLY A 350 1.00 1.16 38.78
CA GLY A 350 0.03 0.08 38.85
C GLY A 350 -1.44 0.46 38.59
N VAL A 351 -1.77 1.73 38.33
CA VAL A 351 -3.16 2.14 38.02
C VAL A 351 -3.74 1.45 36.78
N ILE A 352 -2.90 0.99 35.85
CA ILE A 352 -3.30 0.18 34.68
C ILE A 352 -4.00 -1.14 35.04
N PHE A 353 -3.87 -1.61 36.29
CA PHE A 353 -4.55 -2.81 36.80
C PHE A 353 -5.94 -2.52 37.39
N SER A 354 -6.37 -1.24 37.40
CA SER A 354 -7.63 -0.79 38.02
C SER A 354 -8.86 -1.57 37.55
N GLN A 355 -8.96 -1.87 36.25
CA GLN A 355 -10.06 -2.68 35.73
C GLN A 355 -10.05 -4.12 36.27
N GLN A 356 -8.88 -4.76 36.37
CA GLN A 356 -8.79 -6.12 36.93
C GLN A 356 -9.14 -6.12 38.42
N VAL A 357 -8.73 -5.09 39.17
CA VAL A 357 -9.13 -4.93 40.58
C VAL A 357 -10.64 -4.76 40.70
N LEU A 358 -11.24 -3.89 39.90
CA LEU A 358 -12.68 -3.67 39.89
C LEU A 358 -13.45 -4.97 39.62
N LEU A 359 -13.05 -5.72 38.59
CA LEU A 359 -13.69 -6.99 38.25
C LEU A 359 -13.52 -8.02 39.37
N LYS A 360 -12.36 -8.05 40.03
CA LYS A 360 -12.11 -8.98 41.14
C LYS A 360 -12.95 -8.64 42.38
N LEU A 361 -13.16 -7.36 42.67
CA LEU A 361 -14.06 -6.91 43.75
C LEU A 361 -15.52 -7.31 43.46
N VAL A 362 -15.96 -7.16 42.22
CA VAL A 362 -17.30 -7.60 41.80
C VAL A 362 -17.46 -9.12 41.92
N GLU A 363 -16.44 -9.90 41.52
CA GLU A 363 -16.41 -11.36 41.73
C GLU A 363 -16.52 -11.74 43.21
N ARG A 364 -15.98 -10.89 44.11
CA ARG A 364 -16.07 -11.01 45.57
C ARG A 364 -17.34 -10.39 46.17
N LYS A 365 -18.40 -10.24 45.36
CA LYS A 365 -19.75 -9.81 45.74
C LYS A 365 -19.88 -8.35 46.18
N MET A 366 -18.88 -7.50 45.92
CA MET A 366 -19.06 -6.04 46.04
C MET A 366 -19.94 -5.54 44.90
N THR A 367 -20.83 -4.56 45.14
CA THR A 367 -21.60 -3.99 44.03
C THR A 367 -20.65 -3.26 43.09
N ARG A 368 -21.01 -3.19 41.80
CA ARG A 368 -20.18 -2.52 40.80
C ARG A 368 -19.93 -1.04 41.16
N GLU A 369 -20.93 -0.36 41.69
CA GLU A 369 -20.85 1.04 42.10
C GLU A 369 -19.85 1.22 43.26
N GLN A 370 -19.94 0.36 44.29
CA GLN A 370 -18.98 0.35 45.39
C GLN A 370 -17.56 0.05 44.92
N ALA A 371 -17.40 -1.00 44.10
CA ALA A 371 -16.09 -1.39 43.55
C ALA A 371 -15.47 -0.27 42.71
N TYR A 372 -16.28 0.39 41.87
CA TYR A 372 -15.84 1.51 41.05
C TYR A 372 -15.38 2.68 41.92
N ALA A 373 -16.18 3.10 42.91
CA ALA A 373 -15.83 4.20 43.80
C ALA A 373 -14.51 3.94 44.54
N VAL A 374 -14.34 2.75 45.13
CA VAL A 374 -13.13 2.36 45.86
C VAL A 374 -11.89 2.32 44.95
N VAL A 375 -12.02 1.72 43.76
CA VAL A 375 -10.92 1.66 42.77
C VAL A 375 -10.56 3.05 42.28
N GLN A 376 -11.54 3.88 41.95
CA GLN A 376 -11.33 5.25 41.46
C GLN A 376 -10.64 6.10 42.52
N GLU A 377 -11.11 6.06 43.77
CA GLU A 377 -10.52 6.82 44.88
C GLU A 377 -9.04 6.45 45.06
N ASN A 378 -8.72 5.16 45.17
CA ASN A 378 -7.34 4.70 45.32
C ASN A 378 -6.48 4.99 44.08
N ALA A 379 -7.04 4.91 42.87
CA ALA A 379 -6.31 5.23 41.64
C ALA A 379 -6.00 6.72 41.53
N MET A 380 -6.93 7.60 41.91
CA MET A 380 -6.71 9.05 41.93
C MET A 380 -5.67 9.43 42.98
N ARG A 381 -5.70 8.79 44.15
CA ARG A 381 -4.67 8.95 45.18
C ARG A 381 -3.29 8.50 44.69
N ALA A 382 -3.19 7.34 44.05
CA ALA A 382 -1.92 6.88 43.45
C ALA A 382 -1.34 7.92 42.47
N TRP A 383 -2.21 8.55 41.68
CA TRP A 383 -1.83 9.58 40.72
C TRP A 383 -1.40 10.90 41.36
N GLN A 384 -2.21 11.42 42.30
CA GLN A 384 -1.99 12.73 42.92
C GLN A 384 -0.86 12.71 43.96
N GLU A 385 -0.75 11.63 44.73
CA GLU A 385 0.21 11.49 45.82
C GLU A 385 1.49 10.77 45.39
N GLY A 386 1.52 10.20 44.17
CA GLY A 386 2.68 9.46 43.66
C GLY A 386 2.93 8.14 44.39
N LEU A 387 1.87 7.50 44.88
CA LEU A 387 1.92 6.25 45.64
C LEU A 387 1.68 5.02 44.74
N GLU A 388 2.11 3.85 45.20
CA GLU A 388 1.82 2.58 44.52
C GLU A 388 0.36 2.18 44.72
N PHE A 389 -0.38 2.01 43.60
CA PHE A 389 -1.80 1.68 43.63
C PHE A 389 -2.09 0.38 44.41
N LYS A 390 -1.20 -0.61 44.28
CA LYS A 390 -1.30 -1.87 45.02
C LYS A 390 -1.23 -1.66 46.53
N ASP A 391 -0.35 -0.78 47.01
CA ASP A 391 -0.15 -0.56 48.44
C ASP A 391 -1.33 0.18 49.05
N LEU A 392 -1.93 1.12 48.30
CA LEU A 392 -3.18 1.78 48.67
C LEU A 392 -4.33 0.77 48.85
N LEU A 393 -4.49 -0.18 47.91
CA LEU A 393 -5.50 -1.24 48.02
C LEU A 393 -5.23 -2.20 49.18
N LEU A 394 -3.97 -2.45 49.53
CA LEU A 394 -3.61 -3.28 50.68
C LEU A 394 -3.92 -2.59 52.03
N ALA A 395 -3.95 -1.26 52.05
CA ALA A 395 -4.29 -0.45 53.21
C ALA A 395 -5.79 -0.13 53.32
N ASP A 396 -6.56 -0.23 52.23
CA ASP A 396 -8.00 0.07 52.22
C ASP A 396 -8.81 -1.07 52.86
N GLU A 397 -9.42 -0.81 54.02
CA GLU A 397 -10.23 -1.79 54.75
C GLU A 397 -11.42 -2.31 53.93
N ARG A 398 -12.01 -1.47 53.06
CA ARG A 398 -13.14 -1.88 52.19
C ARG A 398 -12.70 -2.97 51.23
N VAL A 399 -11.50 -2.86 50.67
CA VAL A 399 -10.89 -3.88 49.80
C VAL A 399 -10.47 -5.10 50.62
N ARG A 400 -9.79 -4.90 51.76
CA ARG A 400 -9.27 -5.98 52.62
C ARG A 400 -10.36 -6.83 53.26
N SER A 401 -11.56 -6.28 53.44
CA SER A 401 -12.73 -7.00 53.96
C SER A 401 -13.24 -8.11 53.03
N VAL A 402 -12.99 -7.99 51.71
CA VAL A 402 -13.47 -8.94 50.69
C VAL A 402 -12.37 -9.67 49.93
N MET A 403 -11.13 -9.16 49.98
CA MET A 403 -9.97 -9.75 49.30
C MET A 403 -8.75 -9.90 50.23
N GLY A 404 -8.19 -11.11 50.24
CA GLY A 404 -6.92 -11.42 50.90
C GLY A 404 -5.71 -10.78 50.22
N ARG A 405 -4.60 -10.63 50.95
CA ARG A 405 -3.34 -10.04 50.43
C ARG A 405 -2.84 -10.73 49.17
N LYS A 406 -2.79 -12.08 49.19
CA LYS A 406 -2.35 -12.87 48.03
C LYS A 406 -3.26 -12.69 46.81
N GLU A 407 -4.54 -12.45 47.03
CA GLU A 407 -5.49 -12.23 45.93
C GLU A 407 -5.27 -10.86 45.30
N ILE A 408 -5.09 -9.82 46.12
CA ILE A 408 -4.76 -8.46 45.67
C ILE A 408 -3.45 -8.51 44.89
N GLU A 409 -2.39 -9.09 45.45
CA GLU A 409 -1.09 -9.22 44.78
C GLU A 409 -1.20 -10.02 43.46
N GLY A 410 -2.05 -11.04 43.41
CA GLY A 410 -2.29 -11.86 42.22
C GLY A 410 -2.95 -11.13 41.04
N VAL A 411 -3.67 -10.02 41.31
CA VAL A 411 -4.26 -9.16 40.27
C VAL A 411 -3.19 -8.38 39.50
N PHE A 412 -2.07 -8.03 40.13
CA PHE A 412 -1.01 -7.21 39.53
C PHE A 412 0.00 -8.02 38.69
N ARG A 413 -0.38 -9.22 38.24
CA ARG A 413 0.48 -10.10 37.42
C ARG A 413 0.37 -9.75 35.95
N LEU A 414 1.48 -9.40 35.31
CA LEU A 414 1.50 -9.02 33.90
C LEU A 414 1.22 -10.20 32.95
N GLU A 415 1.48 -11.42 33.41
CA GLU A 415 1.30 -12.64 32.65
C GLU A 415 -0.16 -12.85 32.23
N SER A 416 -1.13 -12.30 32.98
CA SER A 416 -2.56 -12.39 32.61
C SER A 416 -2.85 -11.74 31.26
N PHE A 417 -2.09 -10.70 30.88
CA PHE A 417 -2.26 -10.02 29.59
C PHE A 417 -1.66 -10.81 28.42
N LEU A 418 -0.93 -11.91 28.70
CA LEU A 418 -0.31 -12.76 27.69
C LEU A 418 -1.12 -14.02 27.38
N GLU A 419 -2.11 -14.38 28.21
CA GLU A 419 -2.85 -15.65 28.14
C GLU A 419 -3.46 -15.90 26.75
N ASN A 420 -4.00 -14.87 26.11
CA ASN A 420 -4.70 -14.96 24.83
C ASN A 420 -3.85 -14.53 23.62
N VAL A 421 -2.56 -14.24 23.81
CA VAL A 421 -1.67 -13.86 22.69
C VAL A 421 -1.58 -14.98 21.66
N ASP A 422 -1.54 -16.23 22.11
CA ASP A 422 -1.40 -17.40 21.26
C ASP A 422 -2.60 -17.57 20.31
N TYR A 423 -3.81 -17.38 20.85
CA TYR A 423 -5.05 -17.39 20.07
C TYR A 423 -5.04 -16.35 18.93
N ILE A 424 -4.55 -15.13 19.20
CA ILE A 424 -4.45 -14.09 18.18
C ILE A 424 -3.43 -14.47 17.11
N TYR A 425 -2.29 -15.03 17.51
CA TYR A 425 -1.25 -15.46 16.57
C TYR A 425 -1.72 -16.60 15.68
N ASP A 426 -2.52 -17.52 16.19
CA ASP A 426 -3.11 -18.59 15.38
C ASP A 426 -4.09 -18.04 14.36
N ARG A 427 -4.85 -16.98 14.68
CA ARG A 427 -5.73 -16.32 13.71
C ARG A 427 -4.99 -15.59 12.59
N VAL A 428 -3.84 -14.98 12.90
CA VAL A 428 -3.08 -14.15 11.93
C VAL A 428 -2.07 -14.98 11.14
N PHE A 429 -1.40 -15.93 11.78
CA PHE A 429 -0.28 -16.69 11.23
C PHE A 429 -0.51 -18.20 11.15
N GLY A 430 -1.56 -18.72 11.80
CA GLY A 430 -1.93 -20.11 11.72
C GLY A 430 -2.35 -20.49 10.30
N ARG A 431 -2.20 -21.78 9.95
CA ARG A 431 -2.69 -22.28 8.67
C ARG A 431 -4.21 -22.16 8.65
N LYS A 432 -4.78 -21.48 7.66
CA LYS A 432 -6.20 -21.64 7.34
C LYS A 432 -6.42 -23.14 7.10
N ARG A 433 -7.12 -23.83 8.02
CA ARG A 433 -7.69 -25.14 7.68
C ARG A 433 -8.54 -24.90 6.44
N GLY A 434 -8.17 -25.53 5.34
CA GLY A 434 -8.71 -25.23 4.01
C GLY A 434 -10.23 -25.17 4.07
N ARG A 435 -10.81 -24.13 3.46
CA ARG A 435 -12.12 -24.32 2.84
C ARG A 435 -11.84 -25.26 1.67
N SER A 436 -12.14 -26.54 1.92
CA SER A 436 -12.23 -27.60 0.91
C SER A 436 -13.17 -27.19 -0.21
#